data_AF-A0AAE3JDN1-F1
#
_entry.id   AF-A0AAE3JDN1-F1
#
_cell.length_a   1.000
_cell.length_b   1.000
_cell.length_c   1.000
_cell.angle_alpha   90.00
_cell.angle_beta   90.00
_cell.angle_gamma   90.00
#
_symmetry.space_group_name_H-M   'P 1'
#
loop_
_entity.id
_entity.type
_entity.pdbx_description
1 polymer ?
#
loop_
_entity_poly.entity_id
_entity_poly.type
_entity_poly.pdbx_seq_one_letter_code
_entity_poly.pdbx_strand_id
1 'polypeptide(L)'
;MGKRKIECNNKSCKHHVYDGKCDTCIVLDEAGKCQSFEKGFAYYFHIVWNALGNKNFIDAIEVKQKPDLKIGMYYVMECYGLGFSEMEWGTCRMLLLKDGEEGKPLNYEEIVKREIDMEKFRKHLADFNAGIMPGQGEDQSKQRESKVQHKEFGWLSPEGTFTESPFGTHEESAEMICERKGFVDEYWKWVKENGDNEIGHLMRDFLSEVKGYCLIHNPTGCGGYIVTNMKSLTKRQKEFLYGYFMDMGDRFKAEQFIKE
;
A
#
# COMPACT_ATOMS: atom_id res chain seq x y z
N MET A 1 -25.36 -41.19 27.53
CA MET A 1 -24.16 -40.50 27.02
C MET A 1 -24.41 -38.99 27.14
N GLY A 2 -23.66 -38.28 27.99
CA GLY A 2 -23.82 -36.84 28.14
C GLY A 2 -23.49 -36.13 26.82
N LYS A 3 -24.42 -35.29 26.32
CA LYS A 3 -24.17 -34.43 25.17
C LYS A 3 -22.97 -33.53 25.51
N ARG A 4 -21.79 -33.79 24.93
CA ARG A 4 -20.69 -32.83 24.98
C ARG A 4 -21.22 -31.53 24.36
N LYS A 5 -21.31 -30.47 25.17
CA LYS A 5 -21.73 -29.16 24.68
C LYS A 5 -20.57 -28.59 23.87
N ILE A 6 -20.68 -28.61 22.55
CA ILE A 6 -19.75 -27.90 21.68
C ILE A 6 -20.24 -26.46 21.61
N GLU A 7 -19.38 -25.52 21.98
CA GLU A 7 -19.65 -24.08 21.97
C GLU A 7 -18.92 -23.42 20.80
N CYS A 8 -19.64 -22.65 19.99
CA CYS A 8 -19.06 -21.82 18.94
C CYS A 8 -18.72 -20.45 19.52
N ASN A 9 -17.43 -20.20 19.77
CA ASN A 9 -16.97 -18.88 20.23
C ASN A 9 -16.56 -17.95 19.07
N ASN A 10 -16.67 -18.42 17.83
CA ASN A 10 -16.27 -17.66 16.65
C ASN A 10 -17.43 -16.75 16.19
N LYS A 11 -17.46 -15.52 16.71
CA LYS A 11 -18.45 -14.49 16.34
C LYS A 11 -18.37 -14.04 14.87
N SER A 12 -17.31 -14.42 14.16
CA SER A 12 -17.19 -14.18 12.71
C SER A 12 -17.84 -15.27 11.86
N CYS A 13 -18.23 -16.40 12.46
CA CYS A 13 -18.86 -17.50 11.75
C CYS A 13 -20.32 -17.16 11.42
N LYS A 14 -20.75 -17.40 10.19
CA LYS A 14 -22.16 -17.25 9.76
C LYS A 14 -23.11 -18.10 10.60
N HIS A 15 -22.63 -19.26 11.05
CA HIS A 15 -23.40 -20.20 11.86
C HIS A 15 -23.43 -19.88 13.36
N HIS A 16 -22.69 -18.86 13.79
CA HIS A 16 -22.67 -18.48 15.19
C HIS A 16 -24.00 -17.83 15.58
N VAL A 17 -24.63 -18.38 16.62
CA VAL A 17 -25.85 -17.86 17.24
C VAL A 17 -25.51 -17.36 18.65
N TYR A 18 -26.34 -16.46 19.18
CA TYR A 18 -26.24 -15.95 20.55
C TYR A 18 -26.09 -17.08 21.59
N ASP A 19 -25.36 -16.81 22.67
CA ASP A 19 -24.93 -17.78 23.72
C ASP A 19 -23.99 -18.90 23.23
N GLY A 20 -23.13 -18.62 22.26
CA GLY A 20 -22.10 -19.57 21.81
C GLY A 20 -22.65 -20.81 21.12
N LYS A 21 -23.85 -20.70 20.53
CA LYS A 21 -24.49 -21.81 19.81
C LYS A 21 -24.12 -21.80 18.33
N CYS A 22 -24.27 -22.94 17.69
CA CYS A 22 -24.07 -23.11 16.26
C CYS A 22 -25.39 -23.56 15.62
N ASP A 23 -25.84 -22.93 14.54
CA ASP A 23 -27.07 -23.32 13.84
C ASP A 23 -26.89 -24.46 12.83
N THR A 24 -25.65 -24.90 12.61
CA THR A 24 -25.30 -26.00 11.71
C THR A 24 -24.76 -27.21 12.44
N CYS A 25 -24.78 -28.36 11.77
CA CYS A 25 -24.09 -29.55 12.23
C CYS A 25 -22.57 -29.35 12.11
N ILE A 26 -21.89 -29.36 13.25
CA ILE A 26 -20.44 -29.12 13.33
C ILE A 26 -19.69 -30.36 12.85
N VAL A 27 -18.84 -30.18 11.84
CA VAL A 27 -17.85 -31.16 11.40
C VAL A 27 -16.50 -30.75 11.99
N LEU A 28 -15.84 -31.66 12.69
CA LEU A 28 -14.50 -31.47 13.25
C LEU A 28 -13.50 -32.34 12.50
N ASP A 29 -12.28 -31.82 12.29
CA ASP A 29 -11.17 -32.64 11.79
C ASP A 29 -10.50 -33.46 12.90
N GLU A 30 -9.47 -34.24 12.52
CA GLU A 30 -8.70 -35.09 13.44
C GLU A 30 -8.02 -34.30 14.57
N ALA A 31 -7.76 -33.00 14.37
CA ALA A 31 -7.21 -32.09 15.37
C ALA A 31 -8.29 -31.37 16.20
N GLY A 32 -9.57 -31.65 15.96
CA GLY A 32 -10.70 -31.03 16.66
C GLY A 32 -11.03 -29.62 16.17
N LYS A 33 -10.54 -29.19 15.00
CA LYS A 33 -10.85 -27.89 14.41
C LYS A 33 -12.16 -27.96 13.63
N CYS A 34 -13.01 -26.95 13.78
CA CYS A 34 -14.26 -26.82 13.05
C CYS A 34 -14.03 -26.61 11.56
N GLN A 35 -14.60 -27.51 10.75
CA GLN A 35 -14.61 -27.47 9.28
C GLN A 35 -15.91 -26.85 8.75
N SER A 36 -16.95 -26.68 9.58
CA SER A 36 -18.20 -26.01 9.22
C SER A 36 -18.12 -24.47 9.28
N PHE A 37 -16.92 -23.88 9.23
CA PHE A 37 -16.78 -22.42 9.28
C PHE A 37 -17.15 -21.79 7.94
N GLU A 38 -18.15 -20.91 7.98
CA GLU A 38 -18.48 -20.01 6.89
C GLU A 38 -18.29 -18.56 7.35
N LYS A 39 -17.75 -17.70 6.48
CA LYS A 39 -17.58 -16.27 6.75
C LYS A 39 -18.97 -15.65 6.93
N GLY A 40 -19.25 -15.12 8.12
CA GLY A 40 -20.44 -14.31 8.39
C GLY A 40 -20.20 -12.83 8.07
N PHE A 41 -21.24 -12.01 8.09
CA PHE A 41 -21.10 -10.56 7.84
C PHE A 41 -20.10 -9.90 8.80
N ALA A 42 -20.14 -10.26 10.09
CA ALA A 42 -19.23 -9.75 11.12
C ALA A 42 -17.75 -10.09 10.86
N TYR A 43 -17.45 -11.15 10.09
CA TYR A 43 -16.08 -11.49 9.70
C TYR A 43 -15.36 -10.31 9.04
N TYR A 44 -16.05 -9.62 8.13
CA TYR A 44 -15.48 -8.54 7.33
C TYR A 44 -15.14 -7.30 8.18
N PHE A 45 -15.88 -7.04 9.26
CA PHE A 45 -15.52 -6.02 10.23
C PHE A 45 -14.32 -6.48 11.08
N HIS A 46 -14.36 -7.71 11.59
CA HIS A 46 -13.28 -8.23 12.45
C HIS A 46 -11.92 -8.29 11.74
N ILE A 47 -11.84 -8.61 10.45
CA ILE A 47 -10.56 -8.60 9.73
C ILE A 47 -9.97 -7.19 9.59
N VAL A 48 -10.80 -6.15 9.48
CA VAL A 48 -10.35 -4.76 9.49
C VAL A 48 -9.86 -4.37 10.87
N TRP A 49 -10.59 -4.74 11.92
CA TRP A 49 -10.17 -4.50 13.31
C TRP A 49 -8.87 -5.23 13.64
N ASN A 50 -8.66 -6.44 13.14
CA ASN A 50 -7.41 -7.17 13.30
C ASN A 50 -6.26 -6.50 12.53
N ALA A 51 -6.52 -5.97 11.33
CA ALA A 51 -5.52 -5.24 10.54
C ALA A 51 -5.14 -3.91 11.21
N LEU A 52 -6.12 -3.21 11.78
CA LEU A 52 -5.93 -1.97 12.53
C LEU A 52 -5.37 -2.20 13.92
N GLY A 53 -5.60 -3.34 14.57
CA GLY A 53 -5.04 -3.77 15.87
C GLY A 53 -4.43 -2.65 16.74
N ASN A 54 -3.10 -2.64 16.83
CA ASN A 54 -2.30 -1.60 17.52
C ASN A 54 -1.71 -0.55 16.55
N LYS A 55 -2.29 -0.42 15.36
CA LYS A 55 -1.86 0.45 14.26
C LYS A 55 -2.91 1.53 14.00
N ASN A 56 -2.50 2.59 13.33
CA ASN A 56 -3.35 3.65 12.81
C ASN A 56 -3.45 3.64 11.27
N PHE A 57 -2.99 2.56 10.64
CA PHE A 57 -3.01 2.38 9.20
C PHE A 57 -3.14 0.90 8.83
N ILE A 58 -3.58 0.66 7.59
CA ILE A 58 -3.59 -0.67 6.95
C ILE A 58 -2.56 -0.65 5.82
N ASP A 59 -1.72 -1.68 5.74
CA ASP A 59 -0.72 -1.80 4.68
C ASP A 59 -1.39 -2.16 3.34
N ALA A 60 -1.08 -1.44 2.26
CA ALA A 60 -1.63 -1.72 0.94
C ALA A 60 -1.25 -3.11 0.41
N ILE A 61 -0.09 -3.66 0.81
CA ILE A 61 0.31 -5.04 0.50
C ILE A 61 -0.62 -6.02 1.21
N GLU A 62 -1.00 -5.74 2.46
CA GLU A 62 -1.94 -6.58 3.21
C GLU A 62 -3.32 -6.61 2.51
N VAL A 63 -3.79 -5.46 2.02
CA VAL A 63 -5.05 -5.38 1.24
C VAL A 63 -4.95 -6.18 -0.06
N LYS A 64 -3.82 -6.11 -0.76
CA LYS A 64 -3.59 -6.89 -2.00
C LYS A 64 -3.56 -8.39 -1.74
N GLN A 65 -2.92 -8.82 -0.66
CA GLN A 65 -2.79 -10.24 -0.30
C GLN A 65 -4.08 -10.83 0.28
N LYS A 66 -4.96 -9.99 0.84
CA LYS A 66 -6.22 -10.40 1.48
C LYS A 66 -7.41 -9.71 0.79
N PRO A 67 -7.96 -10.28 -0.30
CA PRO A 67 -9.10 -9.69 -1.00
C PRO A 67 -10.31 -9.40 -0.10
N ASP A 68 -10.53 -10.24 0.92
CA ASP A 68 -11.59 -10.01 1.91
C ASP A 68 -11.40 -8.70 2.68
N LEU A 69 -10.15 -8.29 2.94
CA LEU A 69 -9.85 -7.05 3.68
C LEU A 69 -10.34 -5.83 2.90
N LYS A 70 -10.26 -5.84 1.56
CA LYS A 70 -10.81 -4.77 0.72
C LYS A 70 -12.33 -4.64 0.89
N ILE A 71 -13.05 -5.77 0.94
CA ILE A 71 -14.50 -5.81 1.19
C ILE A 71 -14.81 -5.33 2.61
N GLY A 72 -14.04 -5.80 3.60
CA GLY A 72 -14.17 -5.36 4.99
C GLY A 72 -13.97 -3.86 5.14
N MET A 73 -12.93 -3.30 4.51
CA MET A 73 -12.67 -1.87 4.51
C MET A 73 -13.85 -1.09 3.95
N TYR A 74 -14.43 -1.54 2.83
CA TYR A 74 -15.64 -0.91 2.26
C TYR A 74 -16.80 -0.88 3.27
N TYR A 75 -17.12 -2.01 3.91
CA TYR A 75 -18.22 -2.04 4.90
C TYR A 75 -17.93 -1.16 6.11
N VAL A 76 -16.71 -1.19 6.64
CA VAL A 76 -16.31 -0.34 7.77
C VAL A 76 -16.42 1.14 7.38
N MET A 77 -15.91 1.53 6.21
CA MET A 77 -15.99 2.91 5.75
C MET A 77 -17.43 3.38 5.57
N GLU A 78 -18.26 2.59 4.90
CA GLU A 78 -19.66 2.94 4.68
C GLU A 78 -20.44 3.04 6.00
N CYS A 79 -20.30 2.05 6.89
CA CYS A 79 -21.08 1.99 8.12
C CYS A 79 -20.60 2.97 9.20
N TYR A 80 -19.36 3.44 9.16
CA TYR A 80 -18.82 4.40 10.14
C TYR A 80 -18.64 5.82 9.55
N GLY A 81 -19.01 6.03 8.28
CA GLY A 81 -18.88 7.31 7.59
C GLY A 81 -17.43 7.76 7.46
N LEU A 82 -16.54 6.84 7.07
CA LEU A 82 -15.10 7.09 6.98
C LEU A 82 -14.68 7.25 5.53
N GLY A 83 -13.73 8.16 5.28
CA GLY A 83 -12.91 8.12 4.09
C GLY A 83 -11.57 7.44 4.37
N PHE A 84 -10.67 7.47 3.39
CA PHE A 84 -9.27 7.12 3.62
C PHE A 84 -8.32 8.11 2.95
N SER A 85 -7.08 8.12 3.41
CA SER A 85 -5.96 8.73 2.71
C SER A 85 -4.85 7.70 2.51
N GLU A 86 -4.11 7.86 1.42
CA GLU A 86 -2.88 7.12 1.18
C GLU A 86 -1.70 7.92 1.71
N MET A 87 -0.75 7.26 2.34
CA MET A 87 0.54 7.80 2.74
C MET A 87 1.63 6.85 2.28
N GLU A 88 2.77 7.40 1.90
CA GLU A 88 3.97 6.63 1.55
C GLU A 88 5.07 6.88 2.58
N TRP A 89 5.73 5.81 3.03
CA TRP A 89 6.95 5.88 3.82
C TRP A 89 7.97 4.89 3.25
N GLY A 90 8.96 5.42 2.52
CA GLY A 90 9.89 4.58 1.77
C GLY A 90 9.18 3.74 0.72
N THR A 91 9.26 2.41 0.84
CA THR A 91 8.55 1.48 -0.05
C THR A 91 7.16 1.09 0.47
N CYS A 92 6.82 1.45 1.71
CA CYS A 92 5.56 1.08 2.34
C CYS A 92 4.47 2.07 1.94
N ARG A 93 3.31 1.53 1.59
CA ARG A 93 2.11 2.32 1.33
C ARG A 93 1.06 2.02 2.38
N MET A 94 0.65 3.06 3.08
CA MET A 94 -0.20 2.99 4.25
C MET A 94 -1.54 3.65 3.93
N LEU A 95 -2.63 2.95 4.23
CA LEU A 95 -3.99 3.45 4.11
C LEU A 95 -4.46 3.87 5.50
N LEU A 96 -4.69 5.17 5.69
CA LEU A 96 -5.21 5.71 6.93
C LEU A 96 -6.70 5.96 6.79
N LEU A 97 -7.51 5.40 7.69
CA LEU A 97 -8.93 5.73 7.75
C LEU A 97 -9.11 7.10 8.42
N LYS A 98 -10.03 7.90 7.91
CA LYS A 98 -10.24 9.30 8.35
C LYS A 98 -11.72 9.62 8.53
N ASP A 99 -11.98 10.69 9.27
CA ASP A 99 -13.33 11.20 9.50
C ASP A 99 -13.93 11.78 8.20
N GLY A 100 -14.80 11.04 7.52
CA GLY A 100 -15.29 11.41 6.19
C GLY A 100 -14.17 11.61 5.16
N GLU A 101 -14.44 12.36 4.09
CA GLU A 101 -13.52 12.51 2.95
C GLU A 101 -12.40 13.54 3.15
N GLU A 102 -12.49 14.46 4.10
CA GLU A 102 -11.51 15.54 4.28
C GLU A 102 -11.04 15.66 5.74
N GLY A 103 -11.54 14.80 6.63
CA GLY A 103 -11.21 14.88 8.05
C GLY A 103 -9.85 14.30 8.41
N LYS A 104 -9.54 14.40 9.70
CA LYS A 104 -8.29 13.88 10.25
C LYS A 104 -8.26 12.34 10.21
N PRO A 105 -7.07 11.72 10.13
CA PRO A 105 -6.89 10.30 10.37
C PRO A 105 -7.41 9.91 11.76
N LEU A 106 -8.01 8.72 11.86
CA LEU A 106 -8.56 8.15 13.09
C LEU A 106 -7.88 6.83 13.41
N ASN A 107 -7.62 6.59 14.69
CA ASN A 107 -7.19 5.28 15.17
C ASN A 107 -8.39 4.34 15.43
N TYR A 108 -8.11 3.06 15.71
CA TYR A 108 -9.13 2.06 16.01
C TYR A 108 -10.12 2.51 17.10
N GLU A 109 -9.62 3.02 18.23
CA GLU A 109 -10.47 3.42 19.35
C GLU A 109 -11.39 4.59 19.00
N GLU A 110 -10.89 5.56 18.22
CA GLU A 110 -11.69 6.68 17.75
C GLU A 110 -12.78 6.20 16.79
N ILE A 111 -12.49 5.22 15.92
CA ILE A 111 -13.47 4.67 14.97
C ILE A 111 -14.58 3.92 15.72
N VAL A 112 -14.24 2.99 16.61
CA VAL A 112 -15.25 2.15 17.28
C VAL A 112 -16.11 2.91 18.30
N LYS A 113 -15.67 4.09 18.74
CA LYS A 113 -16.48 5.01 19.58
C LYS A 113 -17.57 5.73 18.77
N ARG A 114 -17.48 5.76 17.44
CA ARG A 114 -18.49 6.39 16.59
C ARG A 114 -19.75 5.55 16.53
N GLU A 115 -20.86 6.22 16.35
CA GLU A 115 -22.12 5.56 16.05
C GLU A 115 -22.07 4.92 14.67
N ILE A 116 -22.59 3.71 14.59
CA ILE A 116 -22.74 2.99 13.33
C ILE A 116 -23.96 3.56 12.61
N ASP A 117 -23.80 3.87 11.32
CA ASP A 117 -24.92 4.13 10.41
C ASP A 117 -25.73 2.83 10.25
N MET A 118 -26.78 2.71 11.05
CA MET A 118 -27.63 1.53 11.09
C MET A 118 -28.46 1.34 9.81
N GLU A 119 -28.68 2.39 9.01
CA GLU A 119 -29.36 2.27 7.73
C GLU A 119 -28.45 1.56 6.72
N LYS A 120 -27.21 2.05 6.57
CA LYS A 120 -26.19 1.41 5.72
C LYS A 120 -25.84 0.02 6.20
N PHE A 121 -25.68 -0.18 7.51
CA PHE A 121 -25.40 -1.49 8.09
C PHE A 121 -26.48 -2.51 7.75
N ARG A 122 -27.77 -2.16 7.94
CA ARG A 122 -28.90 -3.05 7.63
C ARG A 122 -28.98 -3.37 6.15
N LYS A 123 -28.75 -2.37 5.29
CA LYS A 123 -28.71 -2.55 3.83
C LYS A 123 -27.62 -3.56 3.45
N HIS A 124 -26.39 -3.34 3.89
CA HIS A 124 -25.27 -4.22 3.57
C HIS A 124 -25.41 -5.63 4.16
N LEU A 125 -26.03 -5.77 5.34
CA LEU A 125 -26.36 -7.08 5.90
C LEU A 125 -27.42 -7.81 5.06
N ALA A 126 -28.44 -7.10 4.57
CA ALA A 126 -29.45 -7.68 3.68
C ALA A 126 -28.83 -8.11 2.34
N ASP A 127 -27.99 -7.26 1.74
CA ASP A 127 -27.24 -7.57 0.51
C ASP A 127 -26.35 -8.81 0.70
N PHE A 128 -25.61 -8.87 1.80
CA PHE A 128 -24.77 -10.01 2.16
C PHE A 128 -25.59 -11.32 2.27
N ASN A 129 -26.73 -11.27 2.96
CA ASN A 129 -27.61 -12.43 3.10
C ASN A 129 -28.24 -12.86 1.77
N ALA A 130 -28.44 -11.93 0.83
CA ALA A 130 -28.88 -12.20 -0.53
C ALA A 130 -27.74 -12.68 -1.45
N GLY A 131 -26.50 -12.76 -0.95
CA GLY A 131 -25.32 -13.15 -1.71
C GLY A 131 -24.74 -12.04 -2.59
N ILE A 132 -25.16 -10.79 -2.38
CA ILE A 132 -24.67 -9.61 -3.11
C ILE A 132 -23.47 -9.03 -2.36
N MET A 133 -22.27 -9.25 -2.90
CA MET A 133 -21.05 -8.68 -2.32
C MET A 133 -20.65 -7.37 -3.01
N PRO A 134 -20.04 -6.41 -2.28
CA PRO A 134 -19.42 -5.23 -2.86
C PRO A 134 -18.47 -5.61 -4.00
N GLY A 135 -18.61 -4.93 -5.14
CA GLY A 135 -17.78 -5.16 -6.33
C GLY A 135 -18.29 -6.26 -7.28
N GLN A 136 -19.44 -6.90 -7.02
CA GLN A 136 -20.00 -7.93 -7.90
C GLN A 136 -20.99 -7.42 -8.97
N GLY A 137 -21.30 -6.12 -9.05
CA GLY A 137 -22.46 -5.63 -9.82
C GLY A 137 -22.32 -4.40 -10.72
N GLU A 138 -21.28 -3.57 -10.63
CA GLU A 138 -21.17 -2.35 -11.45
C GLU A 138 -19.73 -2.10 -11.93
N ASP A 139 -19.58 -1.97 -13.24
CA ASP A 139 -18.50 -1.30 -13.96
C ASP A 139 -17.05 -1.63 -13.52
N GLN A 140 -16.63 -2.87 -13.79
CA GLN A 140 -15.20 -3.18 -14.01
C GLN A 140 -14.56 -2.29 -15.10
N SER A 141 -15.35 -1.50 -15.84
CA SER A 141 -14.86 -0.52 -16.82
C SER A 141 -14.32 0.79 -16.18
N LYS A 142 -14.68 1.11 -14.92
CA LYS A 142 -14.23 2.34 -14.23
C LYS A 142 -13.29 2.12 -13.05
N GLN A 143 -13.29 0.94 -12.43
CA GLN A 143 -12.11 0.48 -11.71
C GLN A 143 -11.18 -0.19 -12.73
N ARG A 144 -10.46 0.63 -13.50
CA ARG A 144 -9.19 0.15 -14.03
C ARG A 144 -8.38 -0.21 -12.78
N GLU A 145 -8.38 -1.49 -12.40
CA GLU A 145 -7.14 -2.10 -11.94
C GLU A 145 -6.15 -1.77 -13.06
N SER A 146 -5.46 -0.64 -12.91
CA SER A 146 -4.20 -0.48 -13.58
C SER A 146 -3.43 -1.72 -13.13
N LYS A 147 -3.24 -2.67 -14.04
CA LYS A 147 -2.20 -3.66 -13.86
C LYS A 147 -0.97 -2.82 -13.60
N VAL A 148 -0.56 -2.72 -12.33
CA VAL A 148 0.55 -1.86 -11.94
C VAL A 148 1.71 -2.38 -12.76
N GLN A 149 2.12 -1.60 -13.76
CA GLN A 149 3.18 -2.03 -14.65
C GLN A 149 4.48 -1.83 -13.89
N HIS A 150 5.28 -2.88 -13.80
CA HIS A 150 6.65 -2.72 -13.36
C HIS A 150 7.41 -2.01 -14.47
N LYS A 151 7.92 -0.82 -14.16
CA LYS A 151 8.87 -0.09 -15.00
C LYS A 151 10.29 -0.26 -14.49
N GLU A 152 11.23 0.01 -15.37
CA GLU A 152 12.67 -0.10 -15.15
C GLU A 152 13.14 0.90 -14.10
N PHE A 153 14.08 0.50 -13.24
CA PHE A 153 14.78 1.40 -12.33
C PHE A 153 15.83 2.21 -13.09
N GLY A 154 16.30 3.32 -12.53
CA GLY A 154 17.29 4.13 -13.23
C GLY A 154 17.51 5.53 -12.70
N TRP A 155 18.47 6.20 -13.33
CA TRP A 155 18.87 7.57 -13.05
C TRP A 155 18.12 8.55 -13.96
N LEU A 156 17.60 9.62 -13.38
CA LEU A 156 16.93 10.69 -14.10
C LEU A 156 17.73 11.99 -13.99
N SER A 157 18.19 12.48 -15.13
CA SER A 157 18.97 13.71 -15.21
C SER A 157 18.14 14.96 -14.87
N PRO A 158 18.77 16.08 -14.47
CA PRO A 158 18.09 17.36 -14.28
C PRO A 158 17.27 17.83 -15.49
N GLU A 159 17.67 17.43 -16.69
CA GLU A 159 16.99 17.75 -17.96
C GLU A 159 15.79 16.82 -18.25
N GLY A 160 15.56 15.81 -17.42
CA GLY A 160 14.49 14.83 -17.58
C GLY A 160 14.85 13.63 -18.48
N THR A 161 16.13 13.38 -18.72
CA THR A 161 16.57 12.19 -19.48
C THR A 161 16.73 11.01 -18.53
N PHE A 162 15.98 9.94 -18.79
CA PHE A 162 16.05 8.71 -18.00
C PHE A 162 17.07 7.73 -18.57
N THR A 163 17.90 7.18 -17.69
CA THR A 163 18.88 6.14 -17.98
C THR A 163 18.57 4.93 -17.11
N GLU A 164 18.12 3.84 -17.75
CA GLU A 164 17.82 2.60 -17.06
C GLU A 164 19.05 2.05 -16.32
N SER A 165 18.82 1.54 -15.12
CA SER A 165 19.80 0.87 -14.29
C SER A 165 19.13 -0.33 -13.63
N PRO A 166 19.57 -1.56 -13.94
CA PRO A 166 19.06 -2.75 -13.28
C PRO A 166 19.12 -2.67 -11.74
N PHE A 167 18.29 -3.48 -11.09
CA PHE A 167 18.29 -3.55 -9.64
C PHE A 167 19.67 -3.93 -9.10
N GLY A 168 20.19 -3.15 -8.15
CA GLY A 168 21.48 -3.39 -7.52
C GLY A 168 22.70 -2.83 -8.27
N THR A 169 22.54 -2.29 -9.48
CA THR A 169 23.66 -1.79 -10.30
C THR A 169 23.78 -0.26 -10.30
N HIS A 170 23.32 0.39 -9.21
CA HIS A 170 23.20 1.86 -9.18
C HIS A 170 24.57 2.54 -9.31
N GLU A 171 25.63 1.96 -8.75
CA GLU A 171 26.98 2.52 -8.84
C GLU A 171 27.58 2.34 -10.23
N GLU A 172 27.54 1.14 -10.79
CA GLU A 172 28.08 0.85 -12.12
C GLU A 172 27.38 1.69 -13.20
N SER A 173 26.06 1.88 -13.05
CA SER A 173 25.31 2.78 -13.94
C SER A 173 25.68 4.25 -13.76
N ALA A 174 26.00 4.69 -12.53
CA ALA A 174 26.46 6.05 -12.29
C ALA A 174 27.85 6.29 -12.91
N GLU A 175 28.75 5.32 -12.79
CA GLU A 175 30.06 5.33 -13.45
C GLU A 175 29.91 5.49 -14.97
N MET A 176 29.07 4.65 -15.60
CA MET A 176 28.81 4.75 -17.04
C MET A 176 28.23 6.11 -17.45
N ILE A 177 27.35 6.71 -16.63
CA ILE A 177 26.80 8.04 -16.89
C ILE A 177 27.92 9.09 -16.81
N CYS A 178 28.75 9.05 -15.76
CA CYS A 178 29.86 9.97 -15.58
C CYS A 178 30.86 9.90 -16.75
N GLU A 179 31.21 8.69 -17.19
CA GLU A 179 32.08 8.49 -18.36
C GLU A 179 31.46 9.08 -19.64
N ARG A 180 30.20 8.71 -19.94
CA ARG A 180 29.52 9.16 -21.17
C ARG A 180 29.27 10.66 -21.21
N LYS A 181 29.05 11.29 -20.05
CA LYS A 181 28.82 12.73 -19.93
C LYS A 181 30.11 13.53 -19.77
N GLY A 182 31.27 12.87 -19.66
CA GLY A 182 32.55 13.52 -19.45
C GLY A 182 32.68 14.18 -18.07
N PHE A 183 32.02 13.63 -17.05
CA PHE A 183 32.05 14.14 -15.68
C PHE A 183 33.21 13.58 -14.85
N VAL A 184 34.02 12.66 -15.39
CA VAL A 184 35.07 11.94 -14.64
C VAL A 184 36.07 12.91 -13.98
N ASP A 185 36.53 13.94 -14.69
CA ASP A 185 37.47 14.92 -14.14
C ASP A 185 36.82 15.79 -13.05
N GLU A 186 35.56 16.18 -13.23
CA GLU A 186 34.77 16.94 -12.24
C GLU A 186 34.53 16.11 -10.99
N TYR A 187 34.25 14.81 -11.16
CA TYR A 187 34.13 13.84 -10.08
C TYR A 187 35.43 13.74 -9.28
N TRP A 188 36.58 13.48 -9.92
CA TRP A 188 37.86 13.37 -9.19
C TRP A 188 38.25 14.66 -8.48
N LYS A 189 37.93 15.82 -9.09
CA LYS A 189 38.07 17.11 -8.42
C LYS A 189 37.17 17.21 -7.19
N TRP A 190 35.91 16.84 -7.30
CA TRP A 190 34.97 16.81 -6.18
C TRP A 190 35.43 15.86 -5.07
N VAL A 191 35.90 14.66 -5.39
CA VAL A 191 36.48 13.72 -4.41
C VAL A 191 37.65 14.36 -3.67
N LYS A 192 38.58 14.98 -4.40
CA LYS A 192 39.77 15.64 -3.82
C LYS A 192 39.41 16.83 -2.93
N GLU A 193 38.37 17.58 -3.29
CA GLU A 193 37.90 18.73 -2.51
C GLU A 193 37.10 18.31 -1.27
N ASN A 194 36.51 17.10 -1.27
CA ASN A 194 35.62 16.63 -0.21
C ASN A 194 36.18 15.49 0.66
N GLY A 195 37.34 14.90 0.33
CA GLY A 195 37.85 13.73 1.06
C GLY A 195 39.36 13.56 1.14
N ASP A 196 39.84 13.37 2.37
CA ASP A 196 41.10 12.71 2.73
C ASP A 196 40.98 11.16 2.69
N ASN A 197 39.82 10.58 2.36
CA ASN A 197 39.63 9.12 2.25
C ASN A 197 38.69 8.73 1.08
N GLU A 198 39.25 8.09 0.05
CA GLU A 198 38.59 7.66 -1.20
C GLU A 198 37.41 6.67 -1.02
N ILE A 199 37.27 6.06 0.17
CA ILE A 199 36.28 4.98 0.43
C ILE A 199 34.84 5.52 0.53
N GLY A 200 34.64 6.83 0.73
CA GLY A 200 33.33 7.44 1.00
C GLY A 200 32.69 8.20 -0.17
N HIS A 201 33.35 8.33 -1.32
CA HIS A 201 32.87 9.16 -2.42
C HIS A 201 32.61 8.29 -3.65
N LEU A 202 31.37 7.86 -3.83
CA LEU A 202 30.97 7.06 -4.99
C LEU A 202 30.44 7.96 -6.12
N MET A 203 30.48 7.49 -7.36
CA MET A 203 29.98 8.26 -8.50
C MET A 203 28.46 8.46 -8.42
N ARG A 204 27.72 7.54 -7.80
CA ARG A 204 26.29 7.74 -7.49
C ARG A 204 26.04 8.95 -6.60
N ASP A 205 26.92 9.17 -5.61
CA ASP A 205 26.77 10.26 -4.65
C ASP A 205 27.08 11.58 -5.36
N PHE A 206 28.14 11.60 -6.17
CA PHE A 206 28.46 12.73 -7.04
C PHE A 206 27.31 13.10 -7.99
N LEU A 207 26.70 12.11 -8.67
CA LEU A 207 25.58 12.36 -9.56
C LEU A 207 24.40 13.00 -8.83
N SER A 208 24.08 12.53 -7.62
CA SER A 208 22.95 13.09 -6.87
C SER A 208 23.27 14.44 -6.22
N GLU A 209 24.40 14.53 -5.51
CA GLU A 209 24.78 15.69 -4.71
C GLU A 209 25.34 16.85 -5.52
N VAL A 210 26.01 16.57 -6.64
CA VAL A 210 26.65 17.61 -7.46
C VAL A 210 25.88 17.82 -8.74
N LYS A 211 25.58 16.76 -9.50
CA LYS A 211 24.92 16.89 -10.80
C LYS A 211 23.40 17.00 -10.70
N GLY A 212 22.79 16.73 -9.55
CA GLY A 212 21.34 16.87 -9.33
C GLY A 212 20.51 15.76 -9.98
N TYR A 213 21.11 14.61 -10.27
CA TYR A 213 20.37 13.45 -10.72
C TYR A 213 19.54 12.88 -9.56
N CYS A 214 18.38 12.32 -9.88
CA CYS A 214 17.61 11.52 -8.93
C CYS A 214 17.55 10.06 -9.37
N LEU A 215 17.46 9.16 -8.40
CA LEU A 215 17.44 7.72 -8.61
C LEU A 215 16.03 7.18 -8.36
N ILE A 216 15.47 6.47 -9.34
CA ILE A 216 14.24 5.69 -9.20
C ILE A 216 14.64 4.24 -8.93
N HIS A 217 14.35 3.72 -7.75
CA HIS A 217 14.77 2.37 -7.35
C HIS A 217 13.84 1.69 -6.33
N ASN A 218 14.17 0.46 -5.92
CA ASN A 218 13.45 -0.28 -4.88
C ASN A 218 14.43 -0.98 -3.93
N PRO A 219 14.98 -0.31 -2.91
CA PRO A 219 16.06 -0.89 -2.09
C PRO A 219 15.65 -2.13 -1.29
N THR A 220 14.34 -2.36 -1.08
CA THR A 220 13.84 -3.51 -0.30
C THR A 220 13.43 -4.70 -1.16
N GLY A 221 13.28 -4.52 -2.48
CA GLY A 221 12.81 -5.56 -3.40
C GLY A 221 11.31 -5.90 -3.25
N CYS A 222 10.59 -5.28 -2.31
CA CYS A 222 9.20 -5.62 -1.96
C CYS A 222 8.13 -4.99 -2.88
N GLY A 223 8.50 -4.66 -4.13
CA GLY A 223 7.59 -4.09 -5.14
C GLY A 223 7.23 -2.60 -5.04
N GLY A 224 7.83 -1.82 -4.14
CA GLY A 224 7.63 -0.36 -4.03
C GLY A 224 8.72 0.45 -4.75
N TYR A 225 8.38 1.63 -5.28
CA TYR A 225 9.34 2.52 -5.94
C TYR A 225 9.68 3.71 -5.02
N ILE A 226 10.95 4.07 -4.92
CA ILE A 226 11.43 5.27 -4.24
C ILE A 226 12.11 6.15 -5.27
N VAL A 227 11.92 7.47 -5.11
CA VAL A 227 12.70 8.49 -5.81
C VAL A 227 13.64 9.12 -4.79
N THR A 228 14.94 8.89 -4.94
CA THR A 228 15.96 9.48 -4.07
C THR A 228 16.63 10.64 -4.79
N ASN A 229 16.64 11.82 -4.15
CA ASN A 229 17.26 13.03 -4.66
C ASN A 229 17.93 13.83 -3.53
N MET A 230 19.16 14.27 -3.74
CA MET A 230 19.90 15.13 -2.80
C MET A 230 19.69 16.63 -3.07
N LYS A 231 19.35 16.99 -4.32
CA LYS A 231 18.93 18.35 -4.72
C LYS A 231 17.42 18.40 -4.98
N SER A 232 16.83 19.59 -4.88
CA SER A 232 15.44 19.81 -5.30
C SER A 232 15.24 19.41 -6.75
N LEU A 233 14.18 18.66 -7.03
CA LEU A 233 13.86 18.19 -8.37
C LEU A 233 13.54 19.36 -9.31
N THR A 234 14.10 19.31 -10.52
CA THR A 234 13.76 20.29 -11.57
C THR A 234 12.33 20.08 -12.08
N LYS A 235 11.80 21.09 -12.76
CA LYS A 235 10.50 20.97 -13.45
C LYS A 235 10.48 19.79 -14.44
N ARG A 236 11.57 19.56 -15.18
CA ARG A 236 11.68 18.46 -16.14
C ARG A 236 11.68 17.10 -15.45
N GLN A 237 12.37 16.98 -14.32
CA GLN A 237 12.35 15.75 -13.53
C GLN A 237 10.95 15.47 -12.98
N LYS A 238 10.27 16.50 -12.43
CA LYS A 238 8.89 16.38 -11.94
C LYS A 238 7.90 15.97 -13.03
N GLU A 239 7.98 16.59 -14.21
CA GLU A 239 7.16 16.23 -15.38
C GLU A 239 7.39 14.77 -15.80
N PHE A 240 8.64 14.34 -15.87
CA PHE A 240 8.98 12.94 -16.19
C PHE A 240 8.43 11.99 -15.14
N LEU A 241 8.67 12.25 -13.85
CA LEU A 241 8.24 11.39 -12.74
C LEU A 241 6.72 11.26 -12.67
N TYR A 242 5.99 12.36 -12.92
CA TYR A 242 4.54 12.31 -13.02
C TYR A 242 4.08 11.34 -14.12
N GLY A 243 4.58 11.51 -15.35
CA GLY A 243 4.24 10.62 -16.46
C GLY A 243 4.66 9.17 -16.18
N TYR A 244 5.87 8.99 -15.64
CA TYR A 244 6.42 7.68 -15.30
C TYR A 244 5.50 6.90 -14.36
N PHE A 245 5.05 7.49 -13.25
CA PHE A 245 4.15 6.84 -12.30
C PHE A 245 2.69 6.78 -12.77
N MET A 246 2.21 7.75 -13.56
CA MET A 246 0.87 7.68 -14.18
C MET A 246 0.75 6.48 -15.13
N ASP A 247 1.77 6.25 -15.96
CA ASP A 247 1.82 5.11 -16.87
C ASP A 247 1.86 3.77 -16.14
N MET A 248 2.55 3.71 -14.99
CA MET A 248 2.50 2.55 -14.10
C MET A 248 1.12 2.37 -13.46
N GLY A 249 0.25 3.37 -13.55
CA GLY A 249 -1.03 3.40 -12.88
C GLY A 249 -0.94 3.72 -11.38
N ASP A 250 0.20 4.24 -10.92
CA ASP A 250 0.39 4.74 -9.56
C ASP A 250 0.09 6.25 -9.50
N ARG A 251 -1.20 6.57 -9.59
CA ARG A 251 -1.67 7.96 -9.63
C ARG A 251 -1.28 8.75 -8.38
N PHE A 252 -1.37 8.15 -7.19
CA PHE A 252 -1.05 8.88 -5.97
C PHE A 252 0.43 9.24 -5.90
N LYS A 253 1.35 8.36 -6.31
CA LYS A 253 2.78 8.71 -6.38
C LYS A 253 3.06 9.76 -7.46
N ALA A 254 2.40 9.64 -8.62
CA ALA A 254 2.52 10.65 -9.66
C ALA A 254 2.13 12.05 -9.16
N GLU A 255 0.98 12.18 -8.50
CA GLU A 255 0.47 13.46 -8.00
C GLU A 255 1.40 14.15 -6.99
N GLN A 256 2.28 13.42 -6.31
CA GLN A 256 3.30 14.00 -5.42
C GLN A 256 4.29 14.91 -6.18
N PHE A 257 4.49 14.72 -7.49
CA PHE A 257 5.48 15.48 -8.26
C PHE A 257 4.91 16.72 -8.97
N ILE A 258 3.58 16.90 -8.99
CA ILE A 258 2.92 18.08 -9.57
C ILE A 258 2.29 18.98 -8.50
N LYS A 259 2.05 18.46 -7.29
CA LYS A 259 1.56 19.25 -6.15
C LYS A 259 2.70 20.00 -5.46
N GLU A 260 3.26 21.03 -6.11
CA GLU A 260 4.05 22.10 -5.47
C GLU A 260 3.79 23.45 -6.14
#